data_AF-A0A453AA38-F1
#
_entry.id   AF-A0A453AA38-F1
#
_cell.length_a   1.000
_cell.length_b   1.000
_cell.length_c   1.000
_cell.angle_alpha   90.00
_cell.angle_beta   90.00
_cell.angle_gamma   90.00
#
_symmetry.space_group_name_H-M   'P 1'
#
loop_
_entity.id
_entity.type
_entity.pdbx_description
1 polymer ?
#
loop_
_entity_poly.entity_id
_entity_poly.type
_entity_poly.pdbx_seq_one_letter_code
_entity_poly.pdbx_strand_id
1 'polypeptide(L)'
;MAAEYDRTADLRALDATCSGVRGLVASGVTHLPRIFRVSDGVHQPQPPPPQVPSQELPSSSAPSVPVIDLSGSDHAAVVAAVRRAAAEWGFFQVTEHGVPEAAMAAATDAVRGFHEADGGEGSDKARLYSREPARAVKYHCNFDLYQSPVANWRDTLYLRMAPDPPDAGDLPDSCRYVPRSLPDCNSS
;
A
#
# COMPACT_ATOMS: atom_id res chain seq x y z
N MET A 1 15.84 2.65 38.69
CA MET A 1 14.49 2.64 38.10
C MET A 1 14.65 2.84 36.61
N ALA A 2 14.14 1.94 35.76
CA ALA A 2 14.11 2.18 34.33
C ALA A 2 13.19 3.38 34.08
N ALA A 3 13.61 4.34 33.26
CA ALA A 3 12.74 5.43 32.84
C ALA A 3 11.47 4.84 32.21
N GLU A 4 10.31 5.36 32.62
CA GLU A 4 9.02 4.97 32.06
C GLU A 4 9.04 5.25 30.55
N TYR A 5 8.52 4.30 29.76
CA TYR A 5 8.52 4.41 28.31
C TYR A 5 7.48 5.44 27.85
N ASP A 6 7.95 6.59 27.35
CA ASP A 6 7.09 7.60 26.74
C ASP A 6 6.85 7.28 25.26
N ARG A 7 5.78 6.51 25.01
CA ARG A 7 5.31 6.19 23.66
C ARG A 7 4.99 7.44 22.83
N THR A 8 4.42 8.47 23.47
CA THR A 8 3.96 9.68 22.77
C THR A 8 5.15 10.49 22.26
N ALA A 9 6.26 10.53 23.01
CA ALA A 9 7.51 11.12 22.53
C ALA A 9 8.04 10.42 21.26
N ASP A 10 8.07 9.08 21.24
CA ASP A 10 8.51 8.31 20.06
C ASP A 10 7.63 8.58 18.82
N LEU A 11 6.30 8.64 19.00
CA LEU A 11 5.39 8.96 17.89
C LEU A 11 5.64 10.37 17.34
N ARG A 12 5.77 11.37 18.23
CA ARG A 12 6.06 12.76 17.83
C ARG A 12 7.41 12.88 17.15
N ALA A 13 8.42 12.16 17.62
CA ALA A 13 9.75 12.13 17.01
C ALA A 13 9.70 11.58 15.58
N LEU A 14 8.96 10.49 15.35
CA LEU A 14 8.75 9.95 14.00
C LEU A 14 7.99 10.95 13.11
N ASP A 15 6.92 11.53 13.62
CA ASP A 15 6.06 12.45 12.87
C ASP A 15 6.80 13.73 12.46
N ALA A 16 7.64 14.26 13.36
CA ALA A 16 8.45 15.45 13.13
C ALA A 16 9.51 15.27 12.03
N THR A 17 9.84 14.03 11.63
CA THR A 17 10.79 13.80 10.53
C THR A 17 10.22 14.21 9.17
N CYS A 18 8.88 14.25 9.03
CA CYS A 18 8.17 14.39 7.75
C CYS A 18 8.65 13.41 6.66
N SER A 19 9.36 12.34 7.05
CA SER A 19 10.09 11.45 6.14
C SER A 19 9.73 9.98 6.37
N GLY A 20 8.85 9.72 7.32
CA GLY A 20 8.28 8.41 7.57
C GLY A 20 9.29 7.36 8.00
N VAL A 21 8.92 6.10 7.81
CA VAL A 21 9.75 4.93 8.12
C VAL A 21 10.97 4.87 7.19
N ARG A 22 10.84 5.28 5.93
CA ARG A 22 11.98 5.35 5.00
C ARG A 22 13.05 6.31 5.51
N GLY A 23 12.66 7.50 5.98
CA GLY A 23 13.59 8.46 6.57
C GLY A 23 14.28 7.93 7.83
N LEU A 24 13.53 7.21 8.69
CA LEU A 24 14.07 6.54 9.86
C LEU A 24 15.11 5.46 9.51
N VAL A 25 14.88 4.69 8.44
CA VAL A 25 15.86 3.72 7.93
C VAL A 25 17.09 4.44 7.38
N ALA A 26 16.88 5.51 6.60
CA ALA A 26 17.97 6.29 6.01
C ALA A 26 18.84 6.99 7.08
N SER A 27 18.30 7.32 8.25
CA SER A 27 19.07 7.87 9.37
C SER A 27 19.96 6.82 10.08
N GLY A 28 19.97 5.57 9.61
CA GLY A 28 20.85 4.52 10.13
C GLY A 28 20.38 3.92 11.45
N VAL A 29 19.06 3.86 11.71
CA VAL A 29 18.54 3.26 12.94
C VAL A 29 19.01 1.81 13.08
N THR A 30 19.62 1.48 14.21
CA THR A 30 20.14 0.12 14.50
C THR A 30 19.18 -0.73 15.32
N HIS A 31 18.16 -0.11 15.91
CA HIS A 31 17.16 -0.77 16.74
C HIS A 31 15.75 -0.36 16.32
N LEU A 32 14.86 -1.33 16.18
CA LEU A 32 13.45 -1.08 15.90
C LEU A 32 12.79 -0.31 17.07
N PRO A 33 12.27 0.92 16.88
CA PRO A 33 11.58 1.66 17.93
C PRO A 33 10.39 0.88 18.51
N ARG A 34 10.10 1.10 19.80
CA ARG A 34 9.07 0.33 20.52
C ARG A 34 7.67 0.57 19.97
N ILE A 35 7.41 1.72 19.35
CA ILE A 35 6.14 2.02 18.67
C ILE A 35 5.77 1.04 17.56
N PHE A 36 6.74 0.33 16.95
CA PHE A 36 6.52 -0.66 15.89
C PHE A 36 6.44 -2.11 16.39
N ARG A 37 6.60 -2.33 17.71
CA ARG A 37 6.61 -3.67 18.29
C ARG A 37 5.21 -4.05 18.74
N VAL A 38 4.69 -5.14 18.21
CA VAL A 38 3.47 -5.75 18.75
C VAL A 38 3.81 -6.28 20.14
N SER A 39 3.17 -5.72 21.17
CA SER A 39 3.33 -6.24 22.53
C SER A 39 2.54 -7.54 22.67
N ASP A 40 3.06 -8.48 23.46
CA ASP A 40 2.42 -9.79 23.70
C ASP A 40 0.98 -9.69 24.21
N GLY A 41 0.59 -8.57 24.83
CA GLY A 41 -0.77 -8.31 25.31
C GLY A 41 -1.76 -7.75 24.26
N VAL A 42 -1.31 -7.37 23.06
CA VAL A 42 -2.19 -6.90 21.96
C VAL A 42 -2.70 -8.07 21.13
N HIS A 43 -1.94 -9.17 21.06
CA HIS A 43 -2.49 -10.47 20.73
C HIS A 43 -3.17 -11.03 21.98
N GLN A 44 -4.48 -10.81 22.14
CA GLN A 44 -5.23 -11.89 22.77
C GLN A 44 -5.00 -13.10 21.87
N PRO A 45 -4.42 -14.22 22.36
CA PRO A 45 -4.34 -15.42 21.55
C PRO A 45 -5.79 -15.75 21.18
N GLN A 46 -6.17 -15.50 19.93
CA GLN A 46 -7.39 -16.10 19.42
C GLN A 46 -7.20 -17.59 19.63
N PRO A 47 -8.17 -18.29 20.26
CA PRO A 47 -8.14 -19.73 20.25
C PRO A 47 -7.91 -20.14 18.79
N PRO A 48 -7.00 -21.10 18.52
CA PRO A 48 -6.79 -21.58 17.16
C PRO A 48 -8.18 -21.83 16.57
N PRO A 49 -8.44 -21.39 15.32
CA PRO A 49 -9.72 -21.66 14.69
C PRO A 49 -10.03 -23.15 14.91
N PRO A 50 -11.27 -23.51 15.29
CA PRO A 50 -11.60 -24.88 15.62
C PRO A 50 -11.02 -25.77 14.54
N GLN A 51 -10.11 -26.65 14.93
CA GLN A 51 -9.49 -27.60 14.02
C GLN A 51 -10.63 -28.46 13.50
N VAL A 52 -11.20 -28.07 12.37
CA VAL A 52 -11.96 -28.99 11.55
C VAL A 52 -11.00 -30.16 11.33
N PRO A 53 -11.40 -31.41 11.66
CA PRO A 53 -10.54 -32.55 11.41
C PRO A 53 -10.10 -32.44 9.97
N SER A 54 -8.80 -32.26 9.77
CA SER A 54 -8.21 -32.38 8.45
C SER A 54 -8.53 -33.81 8.04
N GLN A 55 -9.62 -34.01 7.31
CA GLN A 55 -9.72 -35.18 6.46
C GLN A 55 -8.43 -35.12 5.66
N GLU A 56 -7.61 -36.16 5.80
CA GLU A 56 -6.47 -36.39 4.93
C GLU A 56 -7.03 -36.47 3.52
N LEU A 57 -7.16 -35.30 2.88
CA LEU A 57 -7.42 -35.19 1.47
C LEU A 57 -6.19 -35.83 0.83
N PRO A 58 -6.39 -36.83 -0.05
CA PRO A 58 -5.27 -37.38 -0.81
C PRO A 58 -4.53 -36.20 -1.43
N SER A 59 -3.20 -36.27 -1.46
CA SER A 59 -2.28 -35.24 -1.93
C SER A 59 -2.68 -34.67 -3.32
N SER A 60 -3.61 -33.73 -3.32
CA SER A 60 -4.06 -32.95 -4.46
C SER A 60 -4.32 -31.54 -3.95
N SER A 61 -3.26 -30.72 -4.01
CA SER A 61 -3.18 -29.26 -3.79
C SER A 61 -3.92 -28.69 -2.58
N ALA A 62 -3.16 -28.10 -1.64
CA ALA A 62 -3.72 -27.14 -0.68
C ALA A 62 -4.59 -26.10 -1.41
N PRO A 63 -5.70 -25.64 -0.79
CA PRO A 63 -6.58 -24.68 -1.43
C PRO A 63 -5.79 -23.40 -1.77
N SER A 64 -5.80 -23.01 -3.05
CA SER A 64 -5.10 -21.83 -3.57
C SER A 64 -6.07 -20.67 -3.80
N VAL A 65 -5.56 -19.44 -3.70
CA VAL A 65 -6.35 -18.23 -4.02
C VAL A 65 -6.89 -18.34 -5.45
N PRO A 66 -8.19 -18.13 -5.68
CA PRO A 66 -8.77 -18.20 -7.02
C PRO A 66 -8.10 -17.22 -7.99
N VAL A 67 -7.84 -17.69 -9.21
CA VAL A 67 -7.34 -16.87 -10.33
C VAL A 67 -8.43 -16.86 -11.41
N ILE A 68 -8.85 -15.67 -11.82
CA ILE A 68 -9.96 -15.48 -12.76
C ILE A 68 -9.45 -14.79 -14.02
N ASP A 69 -9.59 -15.47 -15.16
CA ASP A 69 -9.33 -14.90 -16.48
C ASP A 69 -10.51 -14.03 -16.92
N LEU A 70 -10.26 -12.73 -17.14
CA LEU A 70 -11.28 -11.77 -17.56
C LEU A 70 -11.46 -11.69 -19.09
N SER A 71 -10.60 -12.34 -19.87
CA SER A 71 -10.75 -12.43 -21.34
C SER A 71 -11.76 -13.49 -21.79
N GLY A 72 -12.31 -14.26 -20.84
CA GLY A 72 -13.27 -15.33 -21.13
C GLY A 72 -14.43 -14.86 -21.99
N SER A 73 -14.69 -15.59 -23.08
CA SER A 73 -15.77 -15.26 -24.03
C SER A 73 -17.17 -15.42 -23.44
N ASP A 74 -17.33 -16.26 -22.41
CA ASP A 74 -18.57 -16.39 -21.64
C ASP A 74 -18.55 -15.45 -20.43
N HIS A 75 -19.12 -14.25 -20.63
CA HIS A 75 -19.25 -13.24 -19.59
C HIS A 75 -20.06 -13.74 -18.37
N ALA A 76 -21.07 -14.59 -18.56
CA ALA A 76 -21.88 -15.11 -17.45
C ALA A 76 -21.06 -16.04 -16.55
N ALA A 77 -20.20 -16.87 -17.14
CA ALA A 77 -19.27 -17.71 -16.40
C ALA A 77 -18.24 -16.89 -15.61
N VAL A 78 -17.66 -15.83 -16.20
CA VAL A 78 -16.73 -14.93 -15.51
C VAL A 78 -17.40 -14.26 -14.30
N VAL A 79 -18.61 -13.70 -14.48
CA VAL A 79 -19.38 -13.10 -13.38
C VAL A 79 -19.68 -14.11 -12.28
N ALA A 80 -20.05 -15.34 -12.64
CA ALA A 80 -20.31 -16.40 -11.67
C ALA A 80 -19.04 -16.78 -10.88
N ALA A 81 -17.87 -16.84 -11.54
CA ALA A 81 -16.59 -17.09 -10.91
C ALA A 81 -16.21 -15.98 -9.91
N VAL A 82 -16.37 -14.71 -10.31
CA VAL A 82 -16.11 -13.55 -9.43
C VAL A 82 -17.03 -13.59 -8.20
N ARG A 83 -18.33 -13.82 -8.40
CA ARG A 83 -19.29 -13.93 -7.28
C ARG A 83 -18.92 -15.04 -6.31
N ARG A 84 -18.52 -16.20 -6.83
CA ARG A 84 -18.12 -17.34 -6.01
C ARG A 84 -16.85 -17.04 -5.22
N ALA A 85 -15.82 -16.52 -5.88
CA ALA A 85 -14.56 -16.18 -5.22
C ALA A 85 -14.75 -15.08 -4.16
N ALA A 86 -15.56 -14.05 -4.45
CA ALA A 86 -15.89 -13.03 -3.46
C ALA A 86 -16.66 -13.59 -2.24
N ALA A 87 -17.60 -14.52 -2.46
CA ALA A 87 -18.41 -15.09 -1.38
C ALA A 87 -17.64 -16.11 -0.52
N GLU A 88 -16.82 -16.95 -1.14
CA GLU A 88 -16.10 -18.03 -0.45
C GLU A 88 -14.75 -17.58 0.12
N TRP A 89 -14.05 -16.67 -0.58
CA TRP A 89 -12.70 -16.26 -0.23
C TRP A 89 -12.59 -14.80 0.20
N GLY A 90 -13.47 -13.92 -0.30
CA GLY A 90 -13.34 -12.46 -0.12
C GLY A 90 -12.14 -11.84 -0.86
N PHE A 91 -11.37 -12.66 -1.60
CA PHE A 91 -10.16 -12.24 -2.32
C PHE A 91 -9.88 -13.18 -3.50
N PHE A 92 -9.38 -12.64 -4.61
CA PHE A 92 -9.00 -13.38 -5.82
C PHE A 92 -8.01 -12.57 -6.66
N GLN A 93 -7.31 -13.25 -7.56
CA GLN A 93 -6.45 -12.64 -8.57
C GLN A 93 -7.17 -12.60 -9.92
N VAL A 94 -6.81 -11.64 -10.77
CA VAL A 94 -7.34 -11.54 -12.13
C VAL A 94 -6.21 -11.59 -13.15
N THR A 95 -6.44 -12.25 -14.28
CA THR A 95 -5.57 -12.27 -15.45
C THR A 95 -6.32 -11.75 -16.67
N GLU A 96 -5.60 -11.38 -17.74
CA GLU A 96 -6.16 -10.82 -18.97
C GLU A 96 -7.19 -9.70 -18.71
N HIS A 97 -6.91 -8.84 -17.73
CA HIS A 97 -7.78 -7.77 -17.27
C HIS A 97 -7.85 -6.56 -18.23
N GLY A 98 -7.14 -6.61 -19.36
CA GLY A 98 -7.16 -5.58 -20.40
C GLY A 98 -6.41 -4.28 -20.06
N VAL A 99 -5.74 -4.21 -18.90
CA VAL A 99 -4.88 -3.06 -18.55
C VAL A 99 -3.51 -3.28 -19.19
N PRO A 100 -3.01 -2.34 -20.03
CA PRO A 100 -1.73 -2.52 -20.70
C PRO A 100 -0.57 -2.72 -19.72
N GLU A 101 0.31 -3.69 -20.01
CA GLU A 101 1.50 -3.96 -19.19
C GLU A 101 2.37 -2.72 -19.00
N ALA A 102 2.53 -1.92 -20.06
CA ALA A 102 3.28 -0.66 -20.01
C ALA A 102 2.68 0.34 -19.00
N ALA A 103 1.36 0.37 -18.82
CA ALA A 103 0.71 1.24 -17.84
C ALA A 103 0.96 0.75 -16.41
N MET A 104 0.91 -0.57 -16.18
CA MET A 104 1.23 -1.15 -14.86
C MET A 104 2.71 -0.96 -14.49
N ALA A 105 3.62 -1.12 -15.46
CA ALA A 105 5.04 -0.86 -15.29
C ALA A 105 5.30 0.62 -14.95
N ALA A 106 4.71 1.54 -15.72
CA ALA A 106 4.84 2.97 -15.48
C ALA A 106 4.29 3.39 -14.10
N ALA A 107 3.17 2.83 -13.66
CA ALA A 107 2.64 3.07 -12.31
C ALA A 107 3.59 2.57 -11.21
N THR A 108 4.18 1.39 -11.40
CA THR A 108 5.17 0.82 -10.47
C THR A 108 6.42 1.68 -10.40
N ASP A 109 6.93 2.12 -11.55
CA ASP A 109 8.12 2.98 -11.65
C ASP A 109 7.90 4.36 -11.03
N ALA A 110 6.72 4.95 -11.23
CA ALA A 110 6.35 6.23 -10.62
C ALA A 110 6.34 6.15 -9.08
N VAL A 111 5.66 5.14 -8.53
CA VAL A 111 5.60 4.92 -7.07
C VAL A 111 7.00 4.62 -6.52
N ARG A 112 7.78 3.79 -7.21
CA ARG A 112 9.18 3.50 -6.86
C ARG A 112 10.00 4.79 -6.82
N GLY A 113 9.96 5.59 -7.89
CA GLY A 113 10.69 6.84 -8.01
C GLY A 113 10.36 7.81 -6.87
N PHE A 114 9.09 7.93 -6.49
CA PHE A 114 8.71 8.72 -5.31
C PHE A 114 9.33 8.18 -4.01
N HIS A 115 9.21 6.88 -3.74
CA HIS A 115 9.67 6.32 -2.46
C HIS A 115 11.19 6.21 -2.35
N GLU A 116 11.90 6.04 -3.47
CA GLU A 116 13.36 5.99 -3.52
C GLU A 116 14.03 7.37 -3.50
N ALA A 117 13.34 8.44 -3.95
CA ALA A 117 13.84 9.80 -3.88
C ALA A 117 14.18 10.25 -2.45
N ASP A 118 15.11 11.21 -2.34
CA ASP A 118 15.49 11.76 -1.04
C ASP A 118 14.32 12.49 -0.36
N GLY A 119 14.31 12.42 0.98
CA GLY A 119 13.39 13.20 1.82
C GLY A 119 14.02 14.49 2.30
N GLY A 120 13.33 15.17 3.22
CA GLY A 120 13.82 16.41 3.85
C GLY A 120 13.32 17.68 3.16
N GLU A 121 13.81 18.82 3.65
CA GLU A 121 13.36 20.15 3.22
C GLU A 121 13.51 20.33 1.70
N GLY A 122 12.47 20.88 1.07
CA GLY A 122 12.42 21.08 -0.39
C GLY A 122 12.04 19.84 -1.22
N SER A 123 11.97 18.64 -0.63
CA SER A 123 11.51 17.44 -1.33
C SER A 123 9.98 17.35 -1.47
N ASP A 124 9.51 16.58 -2.46
CA ASP A 124 8.10 16.24 -2.58
C ASP A 124 7.54 15.54 -1.34
N LYS A 125 8.35 14.70 -0.67
CA LYS A 125 7.94 14.01 0.56
C LYS A 125 7.61 15.01 1.66
N ALA A 126 8.47 16.01 1.88
CA ALA A 126 8.23 17.04 2.89
C ALA A 126 7.04 17.95 2.51
N ARG A 127 6.95 18.36 1.23
CA ARG A 127 5.84 19.17 0.70
C ARG A 127 4.48 18.48 0.86
N LEU A 128 4.45 17.16 0.65
CA LEU A 128 3.23 16.35 0.68
C LEU A 128 2.95 15.75 2.05
N TYR A 129 3.86 15.88 3.03
CA TYR A 129 3.67 15.29 4.35
C TYR A 129 2.43 15.88 5.03
N SER A 130 1.42 15.06 5.27
CA SER A 130 0.18 15.51 5.91
C SER A 130 -0.64 14.35 6.45
N ARG A 131 -1.28 14.57 7.60
CA ARG A 131 -2.27 13.67 8.21
C ARG A 131 -3.72 14.10 7.94
N GLU A 132 -3.93 15.17 7.18
CA GLU A 132 -5.27 15.68 6.90
C GLU A 132 -6.06 14.69 6.02
N PRO A 133 -7.24 14.21 6.45
CA PRO A 133 -8.01 13.24 5.69
C PRO A 133 -8.44 13.75 4.30
N ALA A 134 -8.85 15.02 4.20
CA ALA A 134 -9.45 15.60 3.00
C ALA A 134 -8.44 15.89 1.87
N ARG A 135 -7.13 15.96 2.18
CA ARG A 135 -6.09 16.31 1.20
C ARG A 135 -5.99 15.22 0.12
N ALA A 136 -6.14 15.63 -1.14
CA ALA A 136 -6.21 14.72 -2.29
C ALA A 136 -4.85 14.10 -2.66
N VAL A 137 -3.75 14.82 -2.44
CA VAL A 137 -2.38 14.36 -2.63
C VAL A 137 -1.65 14.49 -1.30
N LYS A 138 -1.25 13.37 -0.70
CA LYS A 138 -0.52 13.41 0.58
C LYS A 138 0.40 12.21 0.76
N TYR A 139 1.47 12.45 1.49
CA TYR A 139 2.39 11.44 1.97
C TYR A 139 2.33 11.38 3.49
N HIS A 140 2.37 10.18 4.06
CA HIS A 140 2.45 10.00 5.52
C HIS A 140 2.95 8.61 5.86
N CYS A 141 3.43 8.45 7.09
CA CYS A 141 3.55 7.14 7.73
C CYS A 141 2.35 6.96 8.68
N ASN A 142 1.71 5.78 8.62
CA ASN A 142 0.59 5.38 9.49
C ASN A 142 -0.60 6.35 9.50
N PHE A 143 -1.73 6.00 8.87
CA PHE A 143 -2.90 6.88 8.84
C PHE A 143 -3.46 7.18 10.25
N ASP A 144 -3.28 6.25 11.19
CA ASP A 144 -3.79 6.23 12.56
C ASP A 144 -2.68 6.29 13.62
N LEU A 145 -1.53 6.92 13.31
CA LEU A 145 -0.31 6.90 14.15
C LEU A 145 -0.57 7.15 15.65
N TYR A 146 -1.42 8.12 15.97
CA TYR A 146 -1.74 8.50 17.36
C TYR A 146 -2.89 7.70 18.00
N GLN A 147 -3.60 6.90 17.22
CA GLN A 147 -4.78 6.13 17.65
C GLN A 147 -4.47 4.63 17.79
N SER A 148 -3.68 4.08 16.86
CA SER A 148 -3.32 2.66 16.88
C SER A 148 -2.43 2.33 18.09
N PRO A 149 -2.58 1.15 18.72
CA PRO A 149 -1.66 0.68 19.75
C PRO A 149 -0.24 0.44 19.21
N VAL A 150 -0.12 0.07 17.92
CA VAL A 150 1.15 -0.28 17.26
C VAL A 150 1.22 0.40 15.90
N ALA A 151 2.32 1.10 15.63
CA ALA A 151 2.58 1.69 14.32
C ALA A 151 3.01 0.60 13.31
N ASN A 152 2.57 0.73 12.07
CA ASN A 152 3.02 -0.08 10.95
C ASN A 152 4.39 0.40 10.46
N TRP A 153 5.24 -0.56 10.09
CA TRP A 153 6.48 -0.30 9.37
C TRP A 153 6.19 -0.02 7.88
N ARG A 154 5.51 1.11 7.61
CA ARG A 154 4.98 1.46 6.28
C ARG A 154 4.90 2.96 6.08
N ASP A 155 5.23 3.37 4.86
CA ASP A 155 4.93 4.70 4.33
C ASP A 155 3.85 4.62 3.24
N THR A 156 3.13 5.70 3.02
CA THR A 156 2.00 5.73 2.08
C THR A 156 1.96 7.05 1.33
N LEU A 157 2.04 6.97 0.00
CA LEU A 157 1.61 8.03 -0.91
C LEU A 157 0.13 7.78 -1.26
N TYR A 158 -0.71 8.80 -1.06
CA TYR A 158 -2.13 8.76 -1.37
C TYR A 158 -2.45 9.80 -2.44
N LEU A 159 -3.06 9.35 -3.54
CA LEU A 159 -3.46 10.15 -4.69
C LEU A 159 -4.93 9.89 -5.01
N ARG A 160 -5.81 10.85 -4.72
CA ARG A 160 -7.23 10.78 -5.11
C ARG A 160 -7.39 11.30 -6.53
N MET A 161 -7.48 10.39 -7.50
CA MET A 161 -7.59 10.72 -8.93
C MET A 161 -9.04 10.92 -9.42
N ALA A 162 -10.04 10.59 -8.61
CA ALA A 162 -11.46 10.68 -8.97
C ALA A 162 -12.29 11.31 -7.81
N PRO A 163 -13.47 11.89 -8.09
CA PRO A 163 -14.01 12.16 -9.43
C PRO A 163 -13.21 13.23 -10.20
N ASP A 164 -12.67 14.20 -9.47
CA ASP A 164 -11.83 15.26 -10.00
C ASP A 164 -10.36 15.00 -9.63
N PRO A 165 -9.47 14.77 -10.61
CA PRO A 165 -8.06 14.57 -10.34
C PRO A 165 -7.38 15.87 -9.87
N PRO A 166 -6.28 15.79 -9.11
CA PRO A 166 -5.50 16.95 -8.70
C PRO A 166 -4.79 17.58 -9.90
N ASP A 167 -4.44 18.86 -9.77
CA ASP A 167 -3.60 19.52 -10.77
C ASP A 167 -2.23 18.85 -10.88
N ALA A 168 -1.63 18.85 -12.07
CA ALA A 168 -0.34 18.23 -12.29
C ALA A 168 0.75 18.78 -11.34
N GLY A 169 0.70 20.07 -11.01
CA GLY A 169 1.62 20.71 -10.05
C GLY A 169 1.52 20.17 -8.62
N ASP A 170 0.34 19.67 -8.22
CA ASP A 170 0.14 19.10 -6.89
C ASP A 170 0.72 17.70 -6.76
N LEU A 171 0.71 16.93 -7.85
CA LEU A 171 1.29 15.58 -7.90
C LEU A 171 2.81 15.61 -7.65
N PRO A 172 3.39 14.53 -7.09
CA PRO A 172 4.83 14.35 -7.07
C PRO A 172 5.40 14.31 -8.50
N ASP A 173 6.61 14.81 -8.69
CA ASP A 173 7.27 14.89 -10.00
C ASP A 173 7.31 13.52 -10.71
N SER A 174 7.63 12.46 -9.97
CA SER A 174 7.68 11.07 -10.45
C SER A 174 6.32 10.51 -10.90
N CYS A 175 5.23 11.11 -10.42
CA CYS A 175 3.86 10.70 -10.73
C CYS A 175 3.19 11.62 -11.77
N ARG A 176 3.85 12.69 -12.22
CA ARG A 176 3.34 13.53 -13.29
C ARG A 176 3.42 12.76 -14.60
N TYR A 177 2.27 12.51 -15.21
CA TYR A 177 2.22 11.94 -16.55
C TYR A 177 2.82 12.95 -17.54
N VAL A 178 4.00 12.65 -18.06
CA VAL A 178 4.51 13.31 -19.26
C VAL A 178 4.00 12.48 -20.44
N PRO A 179 3.14 13.03 -21.32
CA PRO A 179 2.86 12.36 -22.58
C PRO A 179 4.21 12.21 -23.28
N ARG A 180 4.76 10.99 -23.33
CA ARG A 180 5.75 10.69 -24.36
C ARG A 180 4.99 10.92 -25.65
N SER A 181 5.38 11.97 -26.38
CA SER A 181 4.92 12.22 -27.74
C SER A 181 4.91 10.89 -28.49
N LEU A 182 3.72 10.35 -28.70
CA LEU A 182 3.55 9.26 -29.65
C LEU A 182 4.05 9.82 -30.99
N PRO A 183 4.94 9.12 -31.71
CA PRO A 183 5.29 9.56 -33.05
C PRO A 183 4.00 9.65 -33.85
N ASP A 184 3.78 10.80 -34.49
CA ASP A 184 2.61 11.08 -35.31
C ASP A 184 2.40 9.92 -36.29
N CYS A 185 1.36 9.11 -36.05
CA CYS A 185 0.81 8.25 -37.10
C CYS A 185 0.04 9.14 -38.07
N ASN A 186 0.78 9.92 -38.85
CA ASN A 186 0.26 10.64 -40.00
C ASN A 186 1.32 10.62 -41.09
N SER A 187 1.37 9.53 -41.84
CA SER A 187 1.94 9.46 -43.18
C SER A 187 1.36 8.23 -43.86
N SER A 188 0.72 8.50 -45.00
CA SER A 188 -0.12 7.68 -45.86
C SER A 188 0.45 6.34 -46.31
#